data_AF-A0A6A0HI57-F1
#
_entry.id   AF-A0A6A0HI57-F1
#
_cell.length_a   1.000
_cell.length_b   1.000
_cell.length_c   1.000
_cell.angle_alpha   90.00
_cell.angle_beta   90.00
_cell.angle_gamma   90.00
#
_symmetry.space_group_name_H-M   'P 1'
#
loop_
_entity.id
_entity.type
_entity.pdbx_description
1 polymer ?
#
loop_
_entity_poly.entity_id
_entity_poly.type
_entity_poly.pdbx_seq_one_letter_code
_entity_poly.pdbx_strand_id
1 'polypeptide(L)'
;MSMLKETIEIRRPITDVWPYLDIARWPKVSPIFHEVEPQEAAMQAGAQYIVTAGPGEEKVKYNIEIVAYDQALGRLVYKRTGGPLPGTSEWSLAATPAGTRVIYTNHYLHDLNSNSLSSIMRAMERFLGDLRNAVENSSSAKKSE
;
A
#
# COMPACT_ATOMS: atom_id res chain seq x y z
N MET A 1 21.36 -4.69 0.37
CA MET A 1 19.98 -4.32 -0.02
C MET A 1 19.01 -4.80 1.05
N SER A 2 18.21 -3.92 1.66
CA SER A 2 17.27 -4.30 2.73
C SER A 2 15.88 -4.69 2.20
N MET A 3 15.20 -5.61 2.89
CA MET A 3 13.85 -6.06 2.56
C MET A 3 12.99 -6.17 3.83
N LEU A 4 11.75 -5.68 3.75
CA LEU A 4 10.74 -5.84 4.79
C LEU A 4 9.49 -6.46 4.18
N LYS A 5 8.87 -7.39 4.90
CA LYS A 5 7.67 -8.09 4.47
C LYS A 5 6.71 -8.19 5.65
N GLU A 6 5.44 -7.94 5.41
CA GLU A 6 4.37 -8.10 6.39
C GLU A 6 3.18 -8.79 5.73
N THR A 7 2.39 -9.52 6.51
CA THR A 7 1.25 -10.30 6.03
C THR A 7 0.06 -10.14 6.97
N ILE A 8 -1.08 -9.79 6.39
CA ILE A 8 -2.36 -9.71 7.13
C ILE A 8 -3.41 -10.59 6.46
N GLU A 9 -4.38 -11.01 7.27
CA GLU A 9 -5.63 -11.62 6.79
C GLU A 9 -6.75 -10.59 6.94
N ILE A 10 -7.56 -10.42 5.90
CA ILE A 10 -8.73 -9.55 5.87
C ILE A 10 -9.95 -10.41 5.61
N ARG A 11 -10.97 -10.32 6.46
CA ARG A 11 -12.20 -11.13 6.40
C ARG A 11 -13.20 -10.66 5.34
N ARG A 12 -12.70 -10.30 4.17
CA ARG A 12 -13.47 -9.82 3.00
C ARG A 12 -12.86 -10.40 1.72
N PRO A 13 -13.66 -10.61 0.66
CA PRO A 13 -13.16 -11.15 -0.61
C PRO A 13 -12.20 -10.16 -1.30
N ILE A 14 -11.37 -10.67 -2.20
CA ILE A 14 -10.38 -9.85 -2.95
C ILE A 14 -11.06 -8.65 -3.63
N THR A 15 -12.28 -8.82 -4.14
CA THR A 15 -13.07 -7.75 -4.78
C THR A 15 -13.32 -6.55 -3.87
N ASP A 16 -13.40 -6.77 -2.56
CA ASP A 16 -13.60 -5.71 -1.58
C ASP A 16 -12.26 -5.10 -1.13
N VAL A 17 -11.17 -5.87 -1.17
CA VAL A 17 -9.83 -5.41 -0.77
C VAL A 17 -9.15 -4.62 -1.89
N TRP A 18 -9.23 -5.10 -3.14
CA TRP A 18 -8.51 -4.56 -4.29
C TRP A 18 -8.69 -3.04 -4.48
N PRO A 19 -9.90 -2.46 -4.35
CA PRO A 19 -10.10 -1.01 -4.49
C PRO A 19 -9.40 -0.14 -3.44
N TYR A 20 -8.85 -0.72 -2.38
CA TYR A 20 -8.07 -0.03 -1.36
C TYR A 20 -6.57 0.00 -1.67
N LEU A 21 -6.12 -0.77 -2.66
CA LEU A 21 -4.75 -0.67 -3.17
C LEU A 21 -4.54 0.51 -4.11
N ASP A 22 -5.63 1.18 -4.52
CA ASP A 22 -5.55 2.44 -5.26
C ASP A 22 -4.80 3.50 -4.44
N ILE A 23 -3.63 3.87 -4.95
CA ILE A 23 -2.68 4.77 -4.30
C ILE A 23 -3.34 6.12 -4.02
N ALA A 24 -4.19 6.61 -4.92
CA ALA A 24 -4.91 7.88 -4.74
C ALA A 24 -5.85 7.87 -3.52
N ARG A 25 -6.23 6.68 -3.03
CA ARG A 25 -7.15 6.53 -1.89
C ARG A 25 -6.42 6.36 -0.57
N TRP A 26 -5.10 6.14 -0.57
CA TRP A 26 -4.32 5.90 0.64
C TRP A 26 -4.48 6.94 1.75
N PRO A 27 -4.62 8.25 1.50
CA PRO A 27 -4.91 9.24 2.54
C PRO A 27 -6.24 9.01 3.27
N LYS A 28 -7.21 8.34 2.63
CA LYS A 28 -8.49 7.95 3.26
C LYS A 28 -8.38 6.62 4.01
N VAL A 29 -7.35 5.82 3.71
CA VAL A 29 -7.14 4.51 4.33
C VAL A 29 -6.30 4.64 5.59
N SER A 30 -5.18 5.36 5.53
CA SER A 30 -4.27 5.50 6.67
C SER A 30 -3.76 6.93 6.79
N PRO A 31 -3.74 7.50 8.02
CA PRO A 31 -3.30 8.87 8.24
C PRO A 31 -1.78 9.03 8.19
N ILE A 32 -1.02 7.97 7.87
CA ILE A 32 0.40 8.13 7.53
C ILE A 32 0.58 8.81 6.17
N PHE A 33 -0.42 8.73 5.29
CA PHE A 33 -0.43 9.39 3.99
C PHE A 33 -1.18 10.71 4.12
N HIS A 34 -0.46 11.81 3.91
CA HIS A 34 -1.01 13.16 4.04
C HIS A 34 -1.58 13.64 2.71
N GLU A 35 -0.86 13.35 1.63
CA GLU A 35 -1.20 13.81 0.29
C GLU A 35 -0.72 12.79 -0.74
N VAL A 36 -1.56 12.56 -1.73
CA VAL A 36 -1.25 11.75 -2.91
C VAL A 36 -1.81 12.48 -4.13
N GLU A 37 -0.93 12.89 -5.03
CA GLU A 37 -1.26 13.59 -6.26
C GLU A 37 -1.05 12.64 -7.45
N PRO A 38 -2.13 12.06 -8.02
CA PRO A 38 -2.03 11.27 -9.23
C PRO A 38 -1.64 12.17 -10.42
N GLN A 39 -0.70 11.72 -11.25
CA GLN A 39 -0.30 12.43 -12.45
C GLN A 39 -1.16 12.03 -13.67
N GLU A 40 -1.85 10.89 -13.58
CA GLU A 40 -2.75 10.35 -14.58
C GLU A 40 -4.13 10.00 -13.97
N ALA A 41 -5.15 9.91 -14.83
CA ALA A 41 -6.53 9.67 -14.39
C ALA A 41 -6.82 8.21 -13.98
N ALA A 42 -6.02 7.25 -14.44
CA ALA A 42 -6.28 5.82 -14.25
C ALA A 42 -5.08 5.11 -13.64
N MET A 43 -5.37 4.22 -12.69
CA MET A 43 -4.38 3.33 -12.11
C MET A 43 -4.04 2.20 -13.10
N GLN A 44 -2.82 2.24 -13.65
CA GLN A 44 -2.32 1.26 -14.62
C GLN A 44 -0.79 1.23 -14.58
N ALA A 45 -0.16 0.25 -15.24
CA ALA A 45 1.29 0.25 -15.41
C ALA A 45 1.76 1.54 -16.11
N GLY A 46 2.82 2.15 -15.59
CA GLY A 46 3.35 3.45 -16.00
C GLY A 46 2.72 4.66 -15.28
N ALA A 47 1.60 4.50 -14.58
CA ALA A 47 0.99 5.61 -13.84
C ALA A 47 1.88 6.07 -12.68
N GLN A 48 1.93 7.37 -12.47
CA GLN A 48 2.78 8.06 -11.52
C GLN A 48 1.99 8.81 -10.46
N TYR A 49 2.56 8.87 -9.26
CA TYR A 49 1.99 9.57 -8.12
C TYR A 49 3.09 10.33 -7.40
N ILE A 50 2.76 11.51 -6.92
CA ILE A 50 3.59 12.23 -5.95
C ILE A 50 2.95 12.00 -4.58
N VAL A 51 3.73 11.47 -3.64
CA VAL A 51 3.24 11.04 -2.32
C VAL A 51 3.99 11.77 -1.22
N THR A 52 3.23 12.33 -0.27
CA THR A 52 3.74 12.85 0.99
C THR A 52 3.24 11.96 2.13
N ALA A 53 4.17 11.26 2.79
CA ALA A 53 3.83 10.33 3.88
C ALA A 53 4.82 10.44 5.05
N GLY A 54 4.41 10.04 6.25
CA GLY A 54 5.26 10.00 7.44
C GLY A 54 4.50 10.35 8.73
N PRO A 55 5.07 10.04 9.90
CA PRO A 55 4.45 10.37 11.19
C PRO A 55 4.62 11.86 11.53
N GLY A 56 3.55 12.52 11.97
CA GLY A 56 3.61 13.88 12.52
C GLY A 56 4.23 14.90 11.55
N GLU A 57 5.31 15.55 11.98
CA GLU A 57 6.07 16.55 11.21
C GLU A 57 7.16 15.92 10.32
N GLU A 58 7.51 14.65 10.53
CA GLU A 58 8.54 13.93 9.76
C GLU A 58 7.97 13.39 8.43
N LYS A 59 7.48 14.31 7.61
CA LYS A 59 6.89 14.00 6.30
C LYS A 59 7.99 13.89 5.24
N VAL A 60 7.90 12.83 4.45
CA VAL A 60 8.77 12.61 3.29
C VAL A 60 7.94 12.68 2.02
N LYS A 61 8.45 13.44 1.04
CA LYS A 61 7.90 13.51 -0.31
C LYS A 61 8.69 12.59 -1.23
N TYR A 62 8.00 11.74 -1.98
CA TYR A 62 8.60 10.82 -2.94
C TYR A 62 7.62 10.53 -4.08
N ASN A 63 8.14 10.01 -5.18
CA ASN A 63 7.35 9.63 -6.35
C ASN A 63 7.13 8.12 -6.36
N ILE A 64 5.98 7.71 -6.84
CA ILE A 64 5.66 6.31 -7.14
C ILE A 64 5.42 6.18 -8.65
N GLU A 65 5.93 5.10 -9.25
CA GLU A 65 5.57 4.65 -10.60
C GLU A 65 5.06 3.22 -10.52
N ILE A 66 3.86 2.95 -11.01
CA ILE A 66 3.31 1.59 -11.08
C ILE A 66 4.05 0.80 -12.15
N VAL A 67 4.65 -0.32 -11.75
CA VAL A 67 5.37 -1.23 -12.64
C VAL A 67 4.46 -2.34 -13.15
N ALA A 68 3.58 -2.85 -12.29
CA ALA A 68 2.60 -3.87 -12.64
C ALA A 68 1.29 -3.64 -11.89
N TYR A 69 0.17 -3.79 -12.59
CA TYR A 69 -1.16 -3.72 -12.02
C TYR A 69 -2.00 -4.84 -12.65
N ASP A 70 -2.12 -5.96 -11.94
CA ASP A 70 -2.79 -7.16 -12.42
C ASP A 70 -3.78 -7.66 -11.36
N GLN A 71 -5.05 -7.30 -11.56
CA GLN A 71 -6.13 -7.71 -10.66
C GLN A 71 -6.40 -9.21 -10.71
N ALA A 72 -6.19 -9.86 -11.86
CA ALA A 72 -6.44 -11.29 -12.02
C ALA A 72 -5.41 -12.12 -11.23
N LEU A 73 -4.16 -11.67 -11.20
CA LEU A 73 -3.09 -12.26 -10.38
C LEU A 73 -3.04 -11.72 -8.94
N GLY A 74 -3.91 -10.76 -8.59
CA GLY A 74 -3.90 -10.11 -7.28
C GLY A 74 -2.58 -9.39 -7.00
N ARG A 75 -1.96 -8.79 -8.01
CA ARG A 75 -0.59 -8.28 -7.93
C ARG A 75 -0.49 -6.81 -8.30
N LEU A 76 0.06 -5.99 -7.40
CA LEU A 76 0.46 -4.60 -7.65
C LEU A 76 1.93 -4.43 -7.31
N VAL A 77 2.72 -3.96 -8.26
CA VAL A 77 4.14 -3.61 -8.05
C VAL A 77 4.33 -2.14 -8.41
N TYR A 78 5.05 -1.41 -7.57
CA TYR A 78 5.44 -0.04 -7.88
C TYR A 78 6.85 0.28 -7.40
N LYS A 79 7.48 1.23 -8.09
CA LYS A 79 8.79 1.76 -7.77
C LYS A 79 8.64 3.08 -7.03
N ARG A 80 9.42 3.28 -5.98
CA ARG A 80 9.58 4.54 -5.27
C ARG A 80 10.87 5.23 -5.71
N THR A 81 10.79 6.50 -6.07
CA THR A 81 11.93 7.34 -6.42
C THR A 81 11.85 8.69 -5.72
N GLY A 82 13.00 9.34 -5.51
CA GLY A 82 13.07 10.50 -4.65
C GLY A 82 12.81 10.15 -3.17
N GLY A 83 13.01 11.13 -2.29
CA GLY A 83 12.93 10.93 -0.85
C GLY A 83 14.01 9.98 -0.29
N PRO A 84 13.96 9.67 1.01
CA PRO A 84 15.02 8.93 1.70
C PRO A 84 14.93 7.40 1.55
N LEU A 85 13.84 6.86 1.00
CA LEU A 85 13.55 5.42 0.95
C LEU A 85 13.24 4.92 -0.48
N PRO A 86 14.16 5.09 -1.45
CA PRO A 86 13.94 4.59 -2.81
C PRO A 86 13.97 3.06 -2.85
N GLY A 87 13.22 2.47 -3.79
CA GLY A 87 13.11 1.02 -3.90
C GLY A 87 11.86 0.55 -4.65
N THR A 88 11.47 -0.70 -4.44
CA THR A 88 10.28 -1.30 -5.04
C THR A 88 9.38 -1.83 -3.94
N SER A 89 8.07 -1.78 -4.17
CA SER A 89 7.06 -2.39 -3.33
C SER A 89 6.19 -3.35 -4.12
N GLU A 90 5.77 -4.42 -3.47
CA GLU A 90 4.90 -5.43 -4.05
C GLU A 90 3.76 -5.76 -3.09
N TRP A 91 2.55 -5.71 -3.61
CA TRP A 91 1.33 -6.24 -3.02
C TRP A 91 0.96 -7.54 -3.72
N SER A 92 0.75 -8.59 -2.95
CA SER A 92 0.22 -9.87 -3.43
C SER A 92 -1.01 -10.24 -2.61
N LEU A 93 -2.12 -10.45 -3.30
CA LEU A 93 -3.42 -10.82 -2.75
C LEU A 93 -3.75 -12.24 -3.15
N ALA A 94 -4.15 -13.06 -2.18
CA ALA A 94 -4.59 -14.42 -2.42
C ALA A 94 -5.89 -14.69 -1.67
N ALA A 95 -6.83 -15.38 -2.32
CA ALA A 95 -8.07 -15.78 -1.69
C ALA A 95 -7.79 -16.87 -0.65
N THR A 96 -8.45 -16.76 0.49
CA THR A 96 -8.42 -17.78 1.55
C THR A 96 -9.85 -18.16 1.91
N PRO A 97 -10.09 -19.31 2.56
CA PRO A 97 -11.43 -19.67 3.03
C PRO A 97 -12.08 -18.63 3.95
N ALA A 98 -11.27 -17.81 4.62
CA ALA A 98 -11.72 -16.77 5.56
C ALA A 98 -11.80 -15.36 4.94
N GLY A 99 -11.37 -15.17 3.69
CA GLY A 99 -11.33 -13.87 3.03
C GLY A 99 -10.12 -13.72 2.10
N THR A 100 -9.24 -12.78 2.42
CA THR A 100 -8.07 -12.42 1.60
C THR A 100 -6.82 -12.34 2.45
N ARG A 101 -5.77 -13.04 2.03
CA ARG A 101 -4.40 -12.83 2.51
C ARG A 101 -3.76 -11.72 1.71
N VAL A 102 -3.27 -10.70 2.39
CA VAL A 102 -2.50 -9.60 1.80
C VAL A 102 -1.06 -9.71 2.26
N ILE A 103 -0.15 -9.78 1.30
CA ILE A 103 1.29 -9.73 1.54
C ILE A 103 1.79 -8.41 0.95
N TYR A 104 2.44 -7.60 1.77
CA TYR A 104 3.09 -6.38 1.34
C TYR A 104 4.60 -6.54 1.55
N THR A 105 5.39 -6.28 0.52
CA THR A 105 6.86 -6.43 0.55
C THR A 105 7.50 -5.15 0.05
N ASN A 106 8.54 -4.71 0.74
CA ASN A 106 9.34 -3.54 0.41
C ASN A 106 10.79 -3.96 0.20
N HIS A 107 11.34 -3.65 -0.97
CA HIS A 107 12.75 -3.77 -1.30
C HIS A 107 13.35 -2.37 -1.36
N TYR A 108 14.38 -2.09 -0.57
CA TYR A 108 15.07 -0.80 -0.54
C TYR A 108 16.37 -0.88 -1.32
N LEU A 109 16.73 0.16 -2.07
CA LEU A 109 17.98 0.16 -2.85
C LEU A 109 19.25 0.12 -1.99
N HIS A 110 19.14 0.55 -0.72
CA HIS A 110 20.26 0.63 0.21
C HIS A 110 20.03 -0.28 1.42
N ASP A 111 21.10 -0.51 2.17
CA ASP A 111 21.01 -1.16 3.46
C ASP A 111 20.60 -0.16 4.53
N LEU A 112 19.56 -0.51 5.28
CA LEU A 112 19.01 0.28 6.36
C LEU A 112 19.55 -0.25 7.68
N ASN A 113 19.87 0.66 8.61
CA ASN A 113 20.23 0.26 9.96
C ASN A 113 19.02 -0.28 10.72
N SER A 114 19.26 -0.94 11.86
CA SER A 114 18.22 -1.56 12.70
C SER A 114 17.13 -0.57 13.13
N ASN A 115 17.50 0.66 13.51
CA ASN A 115 16.53 1.68 13.96
C ASN A 115 15.58 2.11 12.84
N SER A 116 16.12 2.29 11.62
CA SER A 116 15.32 2.59 10.43
C SER A 116 14.40 1.42 10.08
N LEU A 117 14.91 0.19 10.10
CA LEU A 117 14.11 -1.02 9.84
C LEU A 117 12.94 -1.15 10.82
N SER A 118 13.20 -1.01 12.13
CA SER A 118 12.15 -1.09 13.15
C SER A 118 11.10 0.02 12.99
N SER A 119 11.51 1.23 12.64
CA SER A 119 10.59 2.36 12.49
C SER A 119 9.70 2.21 11.26
N ILE A 120 10.29 1.74 10.16
CA ILE A 120 9.54 1.46 8.93
C ILE A 120 8.60 0.26 9.10
N MET A 121 9.03 -0.79 9.81
CA MET A 121 8.17 -1.93 10.12
C MET A 121 6.92 -1.48 10.89
N ARG A 122 7.07 -0.65 11.92
CA ARG A 122 5.92 -0.10 12.66
C ARG A 122 4.96 0.70 11.77
N ALA A 123 5.49 1.51 10.86
CA ALA A 123 4.67 2.26 9.91
C ALA A 123 3.92 1.33 8.94
N MET A 124 4.57 0.25 8.49
CA MET A 124 4.01 -0.76 7.61
C MET A 124 2.91 -1.57 8.29
N GLU A 125 3.15 -2.05 9.52
CA GLU A 125 2.15 -2.73 10.36
C GLU A 125 0.93 -1.83 10.59
N ARG A 126 1.16 -0.54 10.90
CA ARG A 126 0.07 0.44 11.09
C ARG A 126 -0.75 0.62 9.83
N PHE A 127 -0.11 0.80 8.68
CA PHE A 127 -0.82 0.93 7.41
C PHE A 127 -1.67 -0.31 7.09
N LEU A 128 -1.12 -1.51 7.27
CA LEU A 128 -1.85 -2.74 7.02
C LEU A 128 -2.99 -2.95 8.03
N GLY A 129 -2.81 -2.55 9.29
CA GLY A 129 -3.87 -2.52 10.28
C GLY A 129 -5.01 -1.57 9.88
N ASP A 130 -4.67 -0.36 9.45
CA ASP A 130 -5.63 0.64 8.97
C ASP A 130 -6.37 0.15 7.71
N LEU A 131 -5.65 -0.46 6.76
CA LEU A 131 -6.22 -1.10 5.57
C LEU A 131 -7.25 -2.17 5.93
N ARG A 132 -6.89 -3.12 6.80
CA ARG A 132 -7.81 -4.17 7.27
C ARG A 132 -9.06 -3.54 7.88
N ASN A 133 -8.89 -2.57 8.78
CA ASN A 133 -10.00 -1.91 9.44
C ASN A 133 -10.90 -1.17 8.43
N ALA A 134 -10.31 -0.48 7.46
CA ALA A 134 -11.06 0.27 6.46
C ALA A 134 -11.86 -0.64 5.52
N VAL A 135 -11.32 -1.82 5.19
CA VAL A 135 -12.00 -2.82 4.36
C VAL A 135 -13.09 -3.54 5.15
N GLU A 136 -12.80 -4.05 6.35
CA GLU A 136 -13.74 -4.85 7.15
C GLU A 136 -14.93 -4.01 7.64
N ASN A 137 -14.70 -2.73 7.97
CA ASN A 137 -15.74 -1.82 8.41
C ASN A 137 -16.39 -1.04 7.26
N SER A 138 -15.97 -1.27 6.01
CA SER A 138 -16.71 -0.75 4.87
C SER A 138 -18.09 -1.38 4.88
N SER A 139 -19.11 -0.52 5.05
CA SER A 139 -20.50 -0.97 4.92
C SER A 139 -20.61 -1.57 3.54
N SER A 140 -20.92 -2.86 3.45
CA SER A 140 -21.43 -3.45 2.22
C SER A 140 -22.67 -2.61 1.88
N ALA A 141 -22.53 -1.70 0.93
CA ALA A 141 -23.66 -0.96 0.41
C ALA A 141 -24.68 -2.02 0.02
N LYS A 142 -25.80 -2.05 0.74
CA LYS A 142 -26.96 -2.85 0.39
C LYS A 142 -27.17 -2.66 -1.10
N LYS A 143 -27.19 -3.75 -1.87
CA LYS A 143 -27.95 -3.77 -3.11
C LYS A 143 -29.40 -3.55 -2.71
N SER A 144 -29.80 -2.28 -2.64
CA SER A 144 -31.17 -1.86 -2.77
C SER A 144 -31.36 -1.46 -4.21
N GLU A 145 -31.86 -2.41 -5.00
CA GLU A 145 -32.86 -2.24 -6.06
C GLU A 145 -33.31 -3.63 -6.53
#